data_AF-X1K6I9-F1
#
_entry.id   AF-X1K6I9-F1
#
_cell.length_a   1.000
_cell.length_b   1.000
_cell.length_c   1.000
_cell.angle_alpha   90.00
_cell.angle_beta   90.00
_cell.angle_gamma   90.00
#
_symmetry.space_group_name_H-M   'P 1'
#
loop_
_entity.id
_entity.type
_entity.pdbx_description
1 polymer ?
#
loop_
_entity_poly.entity_id
_entity_poly.type
_entity_poly.pdbx_seq_one_letter_code
_entity_poly.pdbx_strand_id
1 'polypeptide(L)'
;IAEFDTGKPLELTTIFVDKNKLDKDIEIPILSPRISIGEFYIDKTEIDNLSSLKIPLENKVLEMEYVAIDMLKGMEVIKRKWNLPVPQDSKSVIAYYSHQILKQLSIGGAFANFHPIVKRYVIKKLFTKEVNLEDPRVLYKLSSIEVQEKLISLFVNALRDKTFIKREPIRKSTIKLSKTSAFVWSKLVYPANKCIFNYVPCDSNYEVAFAKFLDNAGDVEAFTNIVVKNGFYIEYISEENHLRFYYPDFVVKLKNGDYWIIETK
;
A
#
# COMPACT_ATOMS: atom_id res chain seq x y z
N ILE A 1 3.18 -31.63 13.50
CA ILE A 1 4.39 -30.95 12.99
C ILE A 1 4.81 -31.75 11.76
N ALA A 2 4.75 -31.18 10.56
CA ALA A 2 5.23 -31.88 9.38
C ALA A 2 6.76 -31.95 9.47
N GLU A 3 7.31 -33.15 9.62
CA GLU A 3 8.75 -33.39 9.63
C GLU A 3 9.30 -33.26 8.20
N PHE A 4 10.20 -32.31 7.98
CA PHE A 4 10.94 -32.18 6.73
C PHE A 4 12.11 -33.15 6.73
N ASP A 5 12.07 -34.16 5.86
CA ASP A 5 13.17 -35.10 5.63
C ASP A 5 14.25 -34.44 4.76
N THR A 6 15.36 -34.02 5.37
CA THR A 6 16.50 -33.39 4.70
C THR A 6 17.32 -34.37 3.83
N GLY A 7 17.01 -35.67 3.87
CA GLY A 7 17.66 -36.71 3.06
C GLY A 7 17.06 -36.89 1.66
N LYS A 8 15.88 -36.32 1.38
CA LYS A 8 15.24 -36.39 0.06
C LYS A 8 15.46 -35.10 -0.74
N PRO A 9 15.96 -35.17 -1.99
CA PRO A 9 16.05 -34.00 -2.84
C PRO A 9 14.65 -33.42 -3.10
N LEU A 10 14.53 -32.10 -3.00
CA LEU A 10 13.29 -31.41 -3.32
C LEU A 10 13.03 -31.51 -4.82
N GLU A 11 12.07 -32.33 -5.22
CA GLU A 11 11.57 -32.38 -6.59
C GLU A 11 10.61 -31.20 -6.82
N LEU A 12 11.17 -30.06 -7.23
CA LEU A 12 10.40 -28.89 -7.60
C LEU A 12 10.03 -28.94 -9.08
N THR A 13 8.75 -28.75 -9.38
CA THR A 13 8.29 -28.73 -10.77
C THR A 13 8.80 -27.47 -11.45
N THR A 14 9.39 -27.62 -12.63
CA THR A 14 9.74 -26.47 -13.48
C THR A 14 8.64 -26.25 -14.51
N ILE A 15 8.07 -25.05 -14.52
CA ILE A 15 7.10 -24.60 -15.52
C ILE A 15 7.87 -23.98 -16.67
N PHE A 16 7.57 -24.43 -17.89
CA PHE A 16 8.18 -23.92 -19.11
C PHE A 16 7.19 -24.00 -20.29
N VAL A 17 7.46 -23.21 -21.32
CA VAL A 17 6.66 -23.18 -22.55
C VAL A 17 6.79 -24.53 -23.27
N ASP A 18 5.66 -25.21 -23.47
CA ASP A 18 5.60 -26.44 -24.27
C ASP A 18 5.53 -26.08 -25.76
N LYS A 19 6.58 -26.44 -26.51
CA LYS A 19 6.68 -26.15 -27.94
C LYS A 19 5.59 -26.83 -28.77
N ASN A 20 4.96 -27.88 -28.25
CA ASN A 20 3.84 -28.56 -28.91
C ASN A 20 2.51 -27.84 -28.72
N LYS A 21 2.44 -26.84 -27.83
CA LYS A 21 1.22 -26.09 -27.47
C LYS A 21 1.33 -24.59 -27.82
N LEU A 22 2.15 -24.25 -28.82
CA LEU A 22 2.31 -22.86 -29.29
C LEU A 22 1.02 -22.27 -29.86
N ASP A 23 0.08 -23.11 -30.30
CA ASP A 23 -1.27 -22.70 -30.69
C ASP A 23 -2.15 -22.25 -29.51
N LYS A 24 -1.70 -22.47 -28.26
CA LYS A 24 -2.35 -22.01 -27.02
C LYS A 24 -1.74 -20.73 -26.44
N ASP A 25 -0.95 -20.01 -27.23
CA ASP A 25 -0.34 -18.76 -26.78
C ASP A 25 -1.39 -17.66 -26.56
N ILE A 26 -1.23 -16.90 -25.47
CA ILE A 26 -2.08 -15.76 -25.14
C ILE A 26 -1.20 -14.51 -25.17
N GLU A 27 -1.72 -13.47 -25.82
CA GLU A 27 -1.08 -12.16 -25.88
C GLU A 27 -1.75 -11.23 -24.86
N ILE A 28 -0.96 -10.76 -23.90
CA ILE A 28 -1.39 -9.86 -22.83
C ILE A 28 -0.98 -8.44 -23.19
N PRO A 29 -1.91 -7.47 -23.20
CA PRO A 29 -1.56 -6.07 -23.45
C PRO A 29 -0.80 -5.46 -22.27
N ILE A 30 0.29 -4.76 -22.57
CA ILE A 30 0.93 -3.85 -21.63
C ILE A 30 0.27 -2.48 -21.82
N LEU A 31 -0.37 -2.01 -20.74
CA LEU A 31 -1.00 -0.71 -20.69
C LEU A 31 -0.03 0.33 -20.09
N SER A 32 -0.20 1.59 -20.48
CA SER A 32 0.38 2.70 -19.72
C SER A 32 -0.19 2.71 -18.30
N PRO A 33 0.58 3.17 -17.28
CA PRO A 33 0.05 3.31 -15.93
C PRO A 33 -1.25 4.12 -15.95
N ARG A 34 -2.30 3.56 -15.36
CA ARG A 34 -3.59 4.22 -15.21
C ARG A 34 -3.52 5.24 -14.07
N ILE A 35 -2.71 4.93 -13.06
CA ILE A 35 -2.52 5.77 -11.89
C ILE A 35 -1.09 6.28 -11.91
N SER A 36 -0.94 7.60 -12.03
CA SER A 36 0.35 8.27 -11.81
C SER A 36 0.26 9.18 -10.60
N ILE A 37 1.29 9.15 -9.76
CA ILE A 37 1.50 10.19 -8.76
C ILE A 37 1.93 11.43 -9.55
N GLY A 38 1.10 12.47 -9.54
CA GLY A 38 1.46 13.73 -10.20
C GLY A 38 2.67 14.39 -9.53
N GLU A 39 3.31 15.34 -10.22
CA GLU A 39 4.21 16.26 -9.52
C GLU A 39 3.40 16.96 -8.43
N PHE A 40 3.72 16.66 -7.17
CA PHE A 40 2.98 17.21 -6.06
C PHE A 40 3.30 18.69 -5.92
N TYR A 41 2.37 19.51 -6.39
CA TYR A 41 2.39 20.95 -6.19
C TYR A 41 1.15 21.34 -5.38
N ILE A 42 1.39 21.83 -4.15
CA ILE A 42 0.35 22.50 -3.37
C ILE A 42 0.68 23.98 -3.40
N ASP A 43 -0.22 24.78 -3.95
CA ASP A 43 -0.15 26.22 -3.81
C ASP A 43 -0.37 26.60 -2.33
N LYS A 44 0.43 27.56 -1.84
CA LYS A 44 0.31 28.12 -0.48
C LYS A 44 -1.09 28.65 -0.19
N THR A 45 -1.87 29.01 -1.21
CA THR A 45 -3.25 29.48 -1.11
C THR A 45 -4.25 28.36 -0.80
N GLU A 46 -3.97 27.10 -1.15
CA GLU A 46 -4.89 25.98 -0.89
C GLU A 46 -5.05 25.68 0.61
N ILE A 47 -4.04 26.01 1.41
CA ILE A 47 -4.08 25.90 2.89
C ILE A 47 -5.12 26.85 3.47
N ASP A 48 -5.34 27.99 2.83
CA ASP A 48 -6.33 28.96 3.27
C ASP A 48 -7.76 28.41 3.10
N ASN A 49 -7.94 27.38 2.26
CA ASN A 49 -9.21 26.66 2.11
C ASN A 49 -9.40 25.51 3.11
N LEU A 50 -8.34 25.01 3.77
CA LEU A 50 -8.47 23.95 4.78
C LEU A 50 -9.30 24.44 5.98
N SER A 51 -10.23 23.64 6.46
CA SER A 51 -11.01 23.97 7.66
C SER A 51 -10.10 24.13 8.89
N SER A 52 -10.31 25.18 9.67
CA SER A 52 -9.61 25.34 10.95
C SER A 52 -10.13 24.31 11.97
N LEU A 53 -9.21 23.61 12.65
CA LEU A 53 -9.56 22.66 13.72
C LEU A 53 -9.96 23.36 15.03
N LYS A 54 -9.63 24.66 15.17
CA LYS A 54 -9.97 25.51 16.33
C LYS A 54 -9.69 24.85 17.69
N ILE A 55 -8.53 24.20 17.82
CA ILE A 55 -8.16 23.52 19.05
C ILE A 55 -7.88 24.57 20.14
N PRO A 56 -8.49 24.49 21.33
CA PRO A 56 -8.19 25.43 22.40
C PRO A 56 -6.76 25.20 22.91
N LEU A 57 -6.05 26.29 23.15
CA LEU A 57 -4.74 26.25 23.80
C LEU A 57 -4.94 26.40 25.31
N GLU A 58 -4.96 25.28 26.01
CA GLU A 58 -5.09 25.25 27.47
C GLU A 58 -3.82 25.76 28.16
N ASN A 59 -3.99 26.41 29.32
CA ASN A 59 -2.88 26.83 30.19
C ASN A 59 -2.36 25.64 31.01
N LYS A 60 -1.92 24.59 30.33
CA LYS A 60 -1.32 23.41 30.95
C LYS A 60 0.14 23.32 30.51
N VAL A 61 1.04 23.62 31.43
CA VAL A 61 2.48 23.36 31.29
C VAL A 61 2.75 22.05 32.01
N LEU A 62 3.57 21.18 31.41
CA LEU A 62 3.87 19.85 31.94
C LEU A 62 4.51 19.94 33.34
N GLU A 63 3.80 19.42 34.33
CA GLU A 63 4.40 18.75 35.48
C GLU A 63 3.81 17.34 35.50
N MET A 64 4.65 16.31 35.37
CA MET A 64 4.23 14.92 35.61
C MET A 64 4.79 14.47 36.95
N GLU A 65 3.91 14.17 37.90
CA GLU A 65 4.30 13.56 39.16
C GLU A 65 4.51 12.06 38.96
N TYR A 66 5.76 11.62 39.03
CA TYR A 66 6.14 10.23 39.17
C TYR A 66 6.02 9.85 40.64
N VAL A 67 5.13 8.91 40.95
CA VAL A 67 4.95 8.33 42.29
C VAL A 67 5.31 6.85 42.23
N ALA A 68 6.39 6.46 42.91
CA ALA A 68 6.71 5.05 43.13
C ALA A 68 6.09 4.58 44.45
N ILE A 69 5.34 3.49 44.41
CA ILE A 69 4.68 2.90 45.59
C ILE A 69 5.34 1.56 45.90
N ASP A 70 5.72 1.34 47.16
CA ASP A 70 6.17 0.04 47.64
C ASP A 70 4.97 -0.92 47.65
N MET A 71 4.95 -1.90 46.75
CA MET A 71 3.82 -2.83 46.60
C MET A 71 3.57 -3.71 47.84
N LEU A 72 4.55 -3.86 48.75
CA LEU A 72 4.40 -4.68 49.95
C LEU A 72 3.83 -3.88 51.14
N LYS A 73 4.09 -2.57 51.18
CA LYS A 73 3.69 -1.70 52.29
C LYS A 73 2.61 -0.68 51.93
N GLY A 74 2.32 -0.51 50.64
CA GLY A 74 1.37 0.48 50.12
C GLY A 74 1.79 1.94 50.34
N MET A 75 3.07 2.19 50.65
CA MET A 75 3.58 3.53 50.96
C MET A 75 4.27 4.15 49.76
N GLU A 76 4.07 5.45 49.54
CA GLU A 76 4.79 6.22 48.53
C GLU A 76 6.27 6.34 48.93
N VAL A 77 7.17 5.87 48.06
CA VAL A 77 8.61 5.81 48.32
C VAL A 77 9.36 6.93 47.61
N ILE A 78 8.86 7.36 46.44
CA ILE A 78 9.49 8.39 45.62
C ILE A 78 8.40 9.24 44.99
N LYS A 79 8.46 10.56 45.23
CA LYS A 79 7.68 11.56 44.49
C LYS A 79 8.65 12.47 43.74
N ARG A 80 8.64 12.43 42.40
CA ARG A 80 9.49 13.28 41.55
C ARG A 80 8.67 13.95 40.47
N LYS A 81 8.95 15.23 40.21
CA LYS A 81 8.48 15.91 39.00
C LYS A 81 9.41 15.50 37.86
N TRP A 82 8.90 14.69 36.93
CA TRP A 82 9.66 14.24 35.77
C TRP A 82 9.46 15.22 34.62
N ASN A 83 10.56 15.82 34.15
CA ASN A 83 10.63 16.38 32.81
C ASN A 83 10.97 15.22 31.87
N LEU A 84 9.95 14.54 31.33
CA LEU A 84 10.15 13.55 30.26
C LEU A 84 10.97 14.16 29.11
N PRO A 85 11.62 13.36 28.25
CA PRO A 85 12.03 13.86 26.95
C PRO A 85 10.76 14.15 26.13
N VAL A 86 10.24 15.36 26.32
CA VAL A 86 9.28 16.01 25.42
C VAL A 86 10.00 16.19 24.07
N PRO A 87 9.31 16.21 22.92
CA PRO A 87 9.95 16.65 21.69
C PRO A 87 10.67 17.98 21.94
N GLN A 88 11.93 18.12 21.49
CA GLN A 88 12.76 19.24 21.94
C GLN A 88 12.20 20.60 21.53
N ASP A 89 11.46 20.65 20.42
CA ASP A 89 10.84 21.85 19.91
C ASP A 89 9.62 21.53 19.02
N SER A 90 8.71 22.50 18.92
CA SER A 90 7.49 22.39 18.11
C SER A 90 7.78 22.18 16.62
N LYS A 91 8.91 22.68 16.09
CA LYS A 91 9.24 22.58 14.65
C LYS A 91 9.58 21.14 14.29
N SER A 92 10.27 20.40 15.17
CA SER A 92 10.54 18.97 15.02
C SER A 92 9.25 18.15 14.97
N VAL A 93 8.25 18.45 15.81
CA VAL A 93 6.94 17.78 15.78
C VAL A 93 6.20 18.06 14.46
N ILE A 94 6.23 19.30 13.99
CA ILE A 94 5.63 19.70 12.71
C ILE A 94 6.34 19.01 11.53
N ALA A 95 7.67 18.88 11.59
CA ALA A 95 8.46 18.14 10.60
C ALA A 95 8.04 16.66 10.56
N TYR A 96 7.89 16.04 11.73
CA TYR A 96 7.38 14.68 11.84
C TYR A 96 5.98 14.53 11.21
N TYR A 97 5.03 15.44 11.49
CA TYR A 97 3.71 15.40 10.86
C TYR A 97 3.78 15.58 9.35
N SER A 98 4.62 16.49 8.87
CA SER A 98 4.84 16.70 7.44
C SER A 98 5.32 15.41 6.76
N HIS A 99 6.26 14.69 7.39
CA HIS A 99 6.69 13.37 6.91
C HIS A 99 5.58 12.32 6.97
N GLN A 100 4.82 12.24 8.06
CA GLN A 100 3.74 11.26 8.16
C GLN A 100 2.66 11.48 7.11
N ILE A 101 2.27 12.72 6.86
CA ILE A 101 1.29 13.07 5.82
C ILE A 101 1.81 12.66 4.44
N LEU A 102 3.04 13.07 4.09
CA LEU A 102 3.65 12.72 2.80
C LEU A 102 3.77 11.20 2.61
N LYS A 103 4.13 10.49 3.69
CA LYS A 103 4.20 9.03 3.70
C LYS A 103 2.83 8.40 3.42
N GLN A 104 1.78 8.85 4.10
CA GLN A 104 0.41 8.35 3.87
C GLN A 104 -0.15 8.71 2.50
N LEU A 105 0.35 9.79 1.89
CA LEU A 105 0.00 10.16 0.52
C LEU A 105 0.90 9.51 -0.55
N SER A 106 1.89 8.68 -0.15
CA SER A 106 2.91 8.13 -1.06
C SER A 106 3.70 9.18 -1.86
N ILE A 107 3.87 10.39 -1.33
CA ILE A 107 4.57 11.48 -2.01
C ILE A 107 6.04 11.52 -1.56
N GLY A 108 6.95 11.21 -2.48
CA GLY A 108 8.38 11.37 -2.30
C GLY A 108 8.88 12.79 -2.65
N GLY A 109 10.01 13.20 -2.07
CA GLY A 109 10.77 14.38 -2.54
C GLY A 109 10.16 15.76 -2.29
N ALA A 110 8.91 15.86 -1.79
CA ALA A 110 8.21 17.14 -1.64
C ALA A 110 8.37 17.81 -0.27
N PHE A 111 9.17 17.25 0.64
CA PHE A 111 9.25 17.72 2.03
C PHE A 111 9.61 19.21 2.15
N ALA A 112 10.59 19.68 1.38
CA ALA A 112 11.06 21.07 1.44
C ALA A 112 9.95 22.09 1.12
N ASN A 113 9.06 21.74 0.18
CA ASN A 113 7.95 22.59 -0.22
C ASN A 113 6.71 22.40 0.68
N PHE A 114 6.51 21.20 1.20
CA PHE A 114 5.33 20.84 1.99
C PHE A 114 5.46 21.19 3.49
N HIS A 115 6.64 21.07 4.09
CA HIS A 115 6.81 21.38 5.51
C HIS A 115 6.43 22.83 5.88
N PRO A 116 6.82 23.87 5.09
CA PRO A 116 6.39 25.25 5.34
C PRO A 116 4.87 25.44 5.33
N ILE A 117 4.16 24.65 4.52
CA ILE A 117 2.70 24.67 4.39
C ILE A 117 2.06 24.18 5.70
N VAL A 118 2.48 23.00 6.19
CA VAL A 118 2.01 22.45 7.47
C VAL A 118 2.34 23.39 8.63
N LYS A 119 3.56 23.96 8.64
CA LYS A 119 3.97 24.94 9.65
C LYS A 119 3.07 26.17 9.67
N ARG A 120 2.74 26.75 8.51
CA ARG A 120 1.82 27.90 8.42
C ARG A 120 0.42 27.53 8.94
N TYR A 121 -0.08 26.35 8.59
CA TYR A 121 -1.37 25.87 9.09
C TYR A 121 -1.39 25.76 10.61
N VAL A 122 -0.34 25.21 11.21
CA VAL A 122 -0.20 25.07 12.67
C VAL A 122 -0.24 26.44 13.36
N ILE A 123 0.50 27.42 12.83
CA ILE A 123 0.56 28.78 13.38
C ILE A 123 -0.79 29.48 13.29
N LYS A 124 -1.48 29.38 12.15
CA LYS A 124 -2.62 30.25 11.83
C LYS A 124 -4.00 29.63 12.02
N LYS A 125 -4.13 28.30 11.91
CA LYS A 125 -5.43 27.63 11.73
C LYS A 125 -5.64 26.40 12.61
N LEU A 126 -4.60 25.80 13.17
CA LEU A 126 -4.75 24.63 14.05
C LEU A 126 -5.49 25.00 15.35
N PHE A 127 -5.09 26.11 15.97
CA PHE A 127 -5.64 26.56 17.25
C PHE A 127 -6.72 27.63 17.07
N THR A 128 -7.45 27.92 18.14
CA THR A 128 -8.48 28.99 18.20
C THR A 128 -7.94 30.39 17.92
N LYS A 129 -6.62 30.59 18.06
CA LYS A 129 -5.90 31.83 17.83
C LYS A 129 -4.57 31.53 17.16
N GLU A 130 -3.94 32.55 16.58
CA GLU A 130 -2.56 32.41 16.12
C GLU A 130 -1.63 32.11 17.30
N VAL A 131 -0.66 31.21 17.08
CA VAL A 131 0.24 30.74 18.13
C VAL A 131 1.70 30.99 17.82
N ASN A 132 2.50 31.20 18.87
CA ASN A 132 3.95 31.21 18.78
C ASN A 132 4.48 29.77 18.99
N LEU A 133 5.30 29.26 18.06
CA LEU A 133 5.85 27.90 18.16
C LEU A 133 6.85 27.72 19.32
N GLU A 134 7.39 28.82 19.85
CA GLU A 134 8.26 28.82 21.03
C GLU A 134 7.46 28.76 22.36
N ASP A 135 6.12 28.80 22.29
CA ASP A 135 5.26 28.63 23.47
C ASP A 135 5.23 27.16 23.92
N PRO A 136 5.63 26.83 25.16
CA PRO A 136 5.63 25.45 25.66
C PRO A 136 4.25 24.78 25.62
N ARG A 137 3.15 25.55 25.72
CA ARG A 137 1.78 25.02 25.62
C ARG A 137 1.48 24.46 24.23
N VAL A 138 2.06 25.07 23.19
CA VAL A 138 1.90 24.65 21.79
C VAL A 138 2.59 23.32 21.59
N LEU A 139 3.82 23.19 22.05
CA LEU A 139 4.57 21.93 22.02
C LEU A 139 3.81 20.82 22.73
N TYR A 140 3.27 21.10 23.92
CA TYR A 140 2.46 20.13 24.69
C TYR A 140 1.26 19.65 23.88
N LYS A 141 0.44 20.58 23.37
CA LYS A 141 -0.80 20.23 22.68
C LYS A 141 -0.49 19.56 21.34
N LEU A 142 0.52 20.02 20.60
CA LEU A 142 1.01 19.34 19.41
C LEU A 142 1.37 17.89 19.75
N SER A 143 2.15 17.64 20.79
CA SER A 143 2.60 16.29 21.17
C SER A 143 1.47 15.33 21.59
N SER A 144 0.21 15.77 21.64
CA SER A 144 -0.93 14.90 21.95
C SER A 144 -1.35 14.06 20.74
N ILE A 145 -1.70 12.79 20.98
CA ILE A 145 -2.18 11.86 19.95
C ILE A 145 -3.42 12.41 19.23
N GLU A 146 -4.32 13.06 19.97
CA GLU A 146 -5.55 13.68 19.44
C GLU A 146 -5.23 14.73 18.36
N VAL A 147 -4.26 15.60 18.62
CA VAL A 147 -3.87 16.66 17.68
C VAL A 147 -3.13 16.09 16.48
N GLN A 148 -2.24 15.13 16.73
CA GLN A 148 -1.54 14.39 15.68
C GLN A 148 -2.54 13.76 14.70
N GLU A 149 -3.50 12.98 15.19
CA GLU A 149 -4.48 12.30 14.35
C GLU A 149 -5.35 13.29 13.58
N LYS A 150 -5.92 14.29 14.26
CA LYS A 150 -6.78 15.30 13.61
C LYS A 150 -6.04 16.07 12.51
N LEU A 151 -4.81 16.49 12.77
CA LEU A 151 -4.02 17.23 11.81
C LEU A 151 -3.64 16.35 10.61
N ILE A 152 -3.12 15.15 10.85
CA ILE A 152 -2.71 14.24 9.77
C ILE A 152 -3.93 13.88 8.91
N SER A 153 -5.04 13.45 9.52
CA SER A 153 -6.25 13.08 8.79
C SER A 153 -6.83 14.23 7.98
N LEU A 154 -6.81 15.46 8.49
CA LEU A 154 -7.26 16.64 7.75
C LEU A 154 -6.49 16.81 6.44
N PHE A 155 -5.16 16.81 6.52
CA PHE A 155 -4.31 16.98 5.35
C PHE A 155 -4.44 15.80 4.38
N VAL A 156 -4.41 14.57 4.90
CA VAL A 156 -4.53 13.37 4.07
C VAL A 156 -5.86 13.37 3.32
N ASN A 157 -6.98 13.65 3.99
CA ASN A 157 -8.29 13.66 3.35
C ASN A 157 -8.43 14.79 2.32
N ALA A 158 -7.92 15.99 2.62
CA ALA A 158 -8.00 17.12 1.70
C ALA A 158 -7.15 16.94 0.43
N LEU A 159 -6.08 16.16 0.52
CA LEU A 159 -5.12 15.98 -0.58
C LEU A 159 -5.27 14.66 -1.31
N ARG A 160 -5.96 13.67 -0.73
CA ARG A 160 -6.12 12.31 -1.26
C ARG A 160 -6.50 12.29 -2.74
N ASP A 161 -7.57 12.97 -3.09
CA ASP A 161 -8.12 12.96 -4.46
C ASP A 161 -7.27 13.75 -5.45
N LYS A 162 -6.40 14.64 -4.96
CA LYS A 162 -5.50 15.45 -5.78
C LYS A 162 -4.15 14.78 -6.03
N THR A 163 -3.74 13.82 -5.21
CA THR A 163 -2.43 13.18 -5.31
C THR A 163 -2.31 12.25 -6.53
N PHE A 164 -3.41 11.58 -6.88
CA PHE A 164 -3.41 10.59 -7.96
C PHE A 164 -4.09 11.12 -9.21
N ILE A 165 -3.31 11.21 -10.29
CA ILE A 165 -3.84 11.51 -11.61
C ILE A 165 -4.24 10.19 -12.25
N LYS A 166 -5.55 9.98 -12.41
CA LYS A 166 -6.10 8.88 -13.19
C LYS A 166 -6.05 9.27 -14.67
N ARG A 167 -5.46 8.41 -15.51
CA ARG A 167 -5.43 8.58 -16.96
C ARG A 167 -6.05 7.36 -17.62
N GLU A 168 -6.71 7.56 -18.76
CA GLU A 168 -7.14 6.45 -19.58
C GLU A 168 -5.90 5.69 -20.09
N PRO A 169 -5.79 4.38 -19.83
CA PRO A 169 -4.62 3.62 -20.20
C PRO A 169 -4.55 3.44 -21.72
N ILE A 170 -3.36 3.65 -22.27
CA ILE A 170 -3.06 3.43 -23.68
C ILE A 170 -2.26 2.12 -23.80
N ARG A 171 -2.63 1.26 -24.75
CA ARG A 171 -1.85 0.06 -25.07
C ARG A 171 -0.49 0.48 -25.63
N LYS A 172 0.60 0.14 -24.92
CA LYS A 172 1.97 0.46 -25.32
C LYS A 172 2.61 -0.66 -26.15
N SER A 173 2.38 -1.89 -25.74
CA SER A 173 2.97 -3.09 -26.35
C SER A 173 2.22 -4.32 -25.85
N THR A 174 2.74 -5.51 -26.14
CA THR A 174 2.19 -6.77 -25.65
C THR A 174 3.27 -7.73 -25.20
N ILE A 175 2.89 -8.61 -24.27
CA ILE A 175 3.69 -9.75 -23.81
C ILE A 175 2.98 -11.00 -24.29
N LYS A 176 3.71 -11.89 -24.98
CA LYS A 176 3.24 -13.24 -25.27
C LYS A 176 3.69 -14.18 -24.17
N LEU A 177 2.81 -15.09 -23.74
CA LEU A 177 3.16 -16.11 -22.75
C LEU A 177 4.30 -17.02 -23.24
N SER A 178 4.40 -17.24 -24.56
CA SER A 178 5.53 -17.96 -25.18
C SER A 178 6.90 -17.33 -24.92
N LYS A 179 6.97 -16.07 -24.46
CA LYS A 179 8.21 -15.37 -24.08
C LYS A 179 8.53 -15.49 -22.59
N THR A 180 7.66 -16.12 -21.79
CA THR A 180 7.93 -16.35 -20.37
C THR A 180 9.07 -17.36 -20.21
N SER A 181 10.16 -16.94 -19.57
CA SER A 181 11.28 -17.83 -19.22
C SER A 181 10.82 -18.91 -18.25
N ALA A 182 11.43 -20.09 -18.33
CA ALA A 182 11.15 -21.18 -17.40
C ALA A 182 11.36 -20.75 -15.93
N PHE A 183 10.52 -21.25 -15.04
CA PHE A 183 10.58 -20.93 -13.62
C PHE A 183 10.19 -22.12 -12.76
N VAL A 184 10.69 -22.13 -11.54
CA VAL A 184 10.41 -23.18 -10.55
C VAL A 184 9.09 -22.89 -9.85
N TRP A 185 8.28 -23.93 -9.65
CA TRP A 185 7.00 -23.88 -8.94
C TRP A 185 6.96 -24.97 -7.86
N SER A 186 6.72 -24.54 -6.62
CA SER A 186 6.74 -25.42 -5.44
C SER A 186 5.36 -25.86 -4.96
N LYS A 187 4.29 -25.40 -5.63
CA LYS A 187 2.90 -25.72 -5.28
C LYS A 187 2.30 -26.71 -6.28
N LEU A 188 0.98 -26.80 -6.28
CA LEU A 188 0.24 -27.72 -7.13
C LEU A 188 0.31 -27.31 -8.60
N VAL A 189 0.14 -28.30 -9.46
CA VAL A 189 0.14 -28.12 -10.91
C VAL A 189 -0.93 -28.98 -11.55
N TYR A 190 -1.47 -28.55 -12.69
CA TYR A 190 -2.41 -29.33 -13.48
C TYR A 190 -1.93 -29.46 -14.94
N PRO A 191 -1.82 -30.68 -15.50
CA PRO A 191 -1.46 -30.88 -16.90
C PRO A 191 -2.66 -30.58 -17.81
N ALA A 192 -2.75 -29.36 -18.32
CA ALA A 192 -3.80 -28.95 -19.25
C ALA A 192 -3.35 -29.06 -20.72
N ASN A 193 -4.27 -29.41 -21.61
CA ASN A 193 -4.06 -29.39 -23.06
C ASN A 193 -4.24 -27.99 -23.65
N LYS A 194 -5.06 -27.15 -23.01
CA LYS A 194 -5.35 -25.77 -23.45
C LYS A 194 -4.45 -24.71 -22.80
N CYS A 195 -3.36 -25.10 -22.16
CA CYS A 195 -2.36 -24.17 -21.61
C CYS A 195 -1.07 -24.27 -22.42
N ILE A 196 -0.43 -23.14 -22.72
CA ILE A 196 0.85 -23.11 -23.44
C ILE A 196 2.00 -23.73 -22.64
N PHE A 197 1.90 -23.77 -21.32
CA PHE A 197 2.92 -24.35 -20.47
C PHE A 197 2.79 -25.87 -20.37
N ASN A 198 3.87 -26.53 -19.96
CA ASN A 198 3.85 -27.96 -19.63
C ASN A 198 2.81 -28.28 -18.53
N TYR A 199 2.66 -27.38 -17.55
CA TYR A 199 1.59 -27.43 -16.55
C TYR A 199 1.02 -26.04 -16.25
N VAL A 200 -0.24 -26.00 -15.80
CA VAL A 200 -0.85 -24.83 -15.19
C VAL A 200 -0.40 -24.75 -13.73
N PRO A 201 0.32 -23.69 -13.31
CA PRO A 201 0.64 -23.49 -11.89
C PRO A 201 -0.64 -23.19 -11.10
N CYS A 202 -0.82 -23.81 -9.94
CA CYS A 202 -1.99 -23.63 -9.08
C CYS A 202 -1.56 -23.41 -7.62
N ASP A 203 -2.18 -22.45 -6.94
CA ASP A 203 -1.93 -22.13 -5.55
C ASP A 203 -2.76 -22.97 -4.58
N SER A 204 -3.88 -23.54 -5.05
CA SER A 204 -4.84 -24.29 -4.24
C SER A 204 -5.44 -25.50 -4.96
N ASN A 205 -6.02 -26.44 -4.20
CA ASN A 205 -6.79 -27.55 -4.78
C ASN A 205 -8.01 -27.07 -5.57
N TYR A 206 -8.57 -25.92 -5.19
CA TYR A 206 -9.69 -25.29 -5.91
C TYR A 206 -9.25 -24.83 -7.30
N GLU A 207 -8.09 -24.17 -7.41
CA GLU A 207 -7.52 -23.80 -8.72
C GLU A 207 -7.18 -25.01 -9.58
N VAL A 208 -6.72 -26.13 -8.99
CA VAL A 208 -6.51 -27.38 -9.75
C VAL A 208 -7.84 -27.88 -10.33
N ALA A 209 -8.91 -27.88 -9.53
CA ALA A 209 -10.24 -28.27 -9.99
C ALA A 209 -10.77 -27.30 -11.06
N PHE A 210 -10.51 -26.01 -10.91
CA PHE A 210 -10.91 -24.97 -11.86
C PHE A 210 -10.13 -25.05 -13.18
N ALA A 211 -8.82 -25.30 -13.12
CA ALA A 211 -8.00 -25.56 -14.31
C ALA A 211 -8.50 -26.80 -15.06
N LYS A 212 -8.87 -27.87 -14.34
CA LYS A 212 -9.51 -29.04 -14.95
C LYS A 212 -10.86 -28.70 -15.60
N PHE A 213 -11.66 -27.84 -14.98
CA PHE A 213 -12.92 -27.38 -15.57
C PHE A 213 -12.68 -26.62 -16.88
N LEU A 214 -11.77 -25.64 -16.89
CA LEU A 214 -11.41 -24.86 -18.09
C LEU A 214 -10.85 -25.75 -19.21
N ASP A 215 -10.03 -26.75 -18.87
CA ASP A 215 -9.47 -27.67 -19.85
C ASP A 215 -10.54 -28.54 -20.52
N ASN A 216 -11.63 -28.87 -19.81
CA ASN A 216 -12.75 -29.62 -20.36
C ASN A 216 -13.84 -28.75 -21.02
N ALA A 217 -13.86 -27.44 -20.76
CA ALA A 217 -14.90 -26.53 -21.25
C ALA A 217 -14.85 -26.37 -22.79
N GLY A 218 -15.97 -26.61 -23.47
CA GLY A 218 -16.01 -26.67 -24.94
C GLY A 218 -15.82 -25.32 -25.65
N ASP A 219 -16.05 -24.22 -24.94
CA ASP A 219 -15.95 -22.83 -25.39
C ASP A 219 -14.59 -22.18 -25.10
N VAL A 220 -13.75 -22.80 -24.26
CA VAL A 220 -12.38 -22.34 -23.97
C VAL A 220 -11.43 -22.78 -25.09
N GLU A 221 -10.67 -21.81 -25.63
CA GLU A 221 -9.63 -22.05 -26.62
C GLU A 221 -8.26 -22.25 -25.97
N ALA A 222 -7.89 -21.34 -25.05
CA ALA A 222 -6.63 -21.38 -24.31
C ALA A 222 -6.79 -20.73 -22.92
N PHE A 223 -6.00 -21.14 -21.94
CA PHE A 223 -5.97 -20.49 -20.62
C PHE A 223 -4.63 -20.71 -19.90
N THR A 224 -4.35 -19.87 -18.91
CA THR A 224 -3.32 -20.14 -17.89
C THR A 224 -3.72 -19.48 -16.57
N ASN A 225 -3.15 -19.97 -15.49
CA ASN A 225 -3.03 -19.19 -14.26
C ASN A 225 -1.95 -18.11 -14.46
N ILE A 226 -2.19 -16.90 -13.95
CA ILE A 226 -1.32 -15.74 -14.03
C ILE A 226 -0.37 -15.79 -12.84
N VAL A 227 0.92 -15.93 -13.16
CA VAL A 227 1.99 -15.75 -12.20
C VAL A 227 2.70 -14.42 -12.43
N VAL A 228 3.41 -13.93 -11.41
CA VAL A 228 4.21 -12.69 -11.50
C VAL A 228 5.15 -12.68 -12.72
N LYS A 229 5.65 -13.85 -13.12
CA LYS A 229 6.52 -14.03 -14.30
C LYS A 229 5.84 -13.71 -15.64
N ASN A 230 4.51 -13.73 -15.70
CA ASN A 230 3.76 -13.31 -16.90
C ASN A 230 3.70 -11.78 -17.05
N GLY A 231 3.96 -11.02 -15.98
CA GLY A 231 4.02 -9.56 -16.01
C GLY A 231 2.66 -8.87 -16.11
N PHE A 232 1.56 -9.57 -15.80
CA PHE A 232 0.22 -9.02 -15.81
C PHE A 232 -0.26 -8.69 -14.40
N TYR A 233 -0.82 -7.50 -14.23
CA TYR A 233 -1.45 -7.04 -13.00
C TYR A 233 -2.41 -5.89 -13.30
N ILE A 234 -3.29 -5.61 -12.35
CA ILE A 234 -4.21 -4.48 -12.37
C ILE A 234 -3.80 -3.51 -11.26
N GLU A 235 -3.56 -2.26 -11.63
CA GLU A 235 -3.24 -1.19 -10.68
C GLU A 235 -4.50 -0.74 -9.92
N TYR A 236 -4.37 -0.56 -8.61
CA TYR A 236 -5.42 0.05 -7.78
C TYR A 236 -4.81 0.89 -6.65
N ILE A 237 -5.63 1.77 -6.08
CA ILE A 237 -5.29 2.54 -4.88
C ILE A 237 -5.93 1.85 -3.69
N SER A 238 -5.13 1.45 -2.70
CA SER A 238 -5.65 0.84 -1.47
C SER A 238 -6.35 1.87 -0.59
N GLU A 239 -7.09 1.43 0.43
CA GLU A 239 -7.68 2.31 1.44
C GLU A 239 -6.62 3.19 2.15
N GLU A 240 -5.42 2.65 2.33
CA GLU A 240 -4.24 3.36 2.84
C GLU A 240 -3.61 4.34 1.85
N ASN A 241 -4.20 4.54 0.67
CA ASN A 241 -3.74 5.49 -0.34
C ASN A 241 -2.35 5.15 -0.93
N HIS A 242 -2.07 3.85 -1.04
CA HIS A 242 -0.87 3.32 -1.68
C HIS A 242 -1.24 2.76 -3.06
N LEU A 243 -0.36 2.97 -4.05
CA LEU A 243 -0.44 2.25 -5.32
C LEU A 243 -0.13 0.78 -5.07
N ARG A 244 -1.07 -0.10 -5.40
CA ARG A 244 -0.94 -1.55 -5.24
C ARG A 244 -1.20 -2.24 -6.59
N PHE A 245 -0.71 -3.46 -6.69
CA PHE A 245 -0.88 -4.32 -7.86
C PHE A 245 -1.70 -5.53 -7.46
N TYR A 246 -2.82 -5.73 -8.15
CA TYR A 246 -3.66 -6.90 -8.01
C TYR A 246 -3.32 -7.90 -9.12
N TYR A 247 -3.09 -9.15 -8.74
CA TYR A 247 -2.77 -10.25 -9.64
C TYR A 247 -3.96 -11.20 -9.63
N PRO A 248 -4.83 -11.16 -10.67
CA PRO A 248 -5.94 -12.10 -10.76
C PRO A 248 -5.43 -13.50 -11.09
N ASP A 249 -6.21 -14.53 -10.78
CA ASP A 249 -5.75 -15.91 -10.91
C ASP A 249 -5.64 -16.41 -12.35
N PHE A 250 -6.66 -16.25 -13.20
CA PHE A 250 -6.64 -16.83 -14.56
C PHE A 250 -6.86 -15.80 -15.66
N VAL A 251 -6.20 -16.05 -16.79
CA VAL A 251 -6.58 -15.47 -18.09
C VAL A 251 -7.09 -16.60 -19.00
N VAL A 252 -8.24 -16.36 -19.62
CA VAL A 252 -8.91 -17.32 -20.49
C VAL A 252 -9.20 -16.66 -21.83
N LYS A 253 -8.82 -17.32 -22.92
CA LYS A 253 -9.23 -17.00 -24.28
C LYS A 253 -10.34 -17.94 -24.70
N LEU A 254 -11.47 -17.39 -25.08
CA LEU A 254 -12.62 -18.13 -25.59
C LEU A 254 -12.54 -18.28 -27.11
N LYS A 255 -13.20 -19.32 -27.63
CA LYS A 255 -13.24 -19.61 -29.09
C LYS A 255 -13.94 -18.53 -29.91
N ASN A 256 -14.78 -17.71 -29.29
CA ASN A 256 -15.43 -16.57 -29.95
C ASN A 256 -14.49 -15.34 -30.07
N GLY A 257 -13.26 -15.41 -29.53
CA GLY A 257 -12.29 -14.32 -29.54
C GLY A 257 -12.27 -13.46 -28.27
N ASP A 258 -13.19 -13.68 -27.33
CA ASP A 258 -13.23 -12.94 -26.07
C ASP A 258 -12.12 -13.39 -25.11
N TYR A 259 -11.72 -12.47 -24.23
CA TYR A 259 -10.75 -12.71 -23.16
C TYR A 259 -11.38 -12.44 -21.80
N TRP A 260 -11.27 -13.40 -20.89
CA TRP A 260 -11.76 -13.29 -19.52
C TRP A 260 -10.60 -13.28 -18.54
N ILE A 261 -10.75 -12.47 -17.50
CA ILE A 261 -9.90 -12.46 -16.32
C ILE A 261 -10.75 -13.00 -15.18
N ILE A 262 -10.25 -14.01 -14.47
CA ILE A 262 -11.03 -14.73 -13.46
C ILE A 262 -10.25 -14.77 -12.15
N GLU A 263 -10.93 -14.48 -11.06
CA GLU A 263 -10.47 -14.67 -9.68
C GLU A 263 -11.21 -15.85 -9.05
N THR A 264 -10.47 -16.71 -8.36
CA THR A 264 -10.98 -17.84 -7.60
C THR A 264 -10.99 -17.53 -6.09
N LYS A 265 -12.07 -17.91 -5.40
CA LYS A 265 -12.26 -17.70 -3.95
C LYS A 265 -12.97 -18.88 -3.29
#